data_AF-A0A843RIL3-F1
#
_entry.id   AF-A0A843RIL3-F1
#
_cell.length_a   1.000
_cell.length_b   1.000
_cell.length_c   1.000
_cell.angle_alpha   90.00
_cell.angle_beta   90.00
_cell.angle_gamma   90.00
#
_symmetry.space_group_name_H-M   'P 1'
#
loop_
_entity.id
_entity.type
_entity.pdbx_description
1 polymer ?
#
loop_
_entity_poly.entity_id
_entity_poly.type
_entity_poly.pdbx_seq_one_letter_code
_entity_poly.pdbx_strand_id
1 'polypeptide(L)'
;MPFRRLFLAVLLLTGLATGAATAASLEDSLLAYEGRFEWNAERQDYIFSDRPGLDGLLDPLRKDTLAKLVDCIDDPRSAAATLDGKPVSLGVMCYQALRQTAYVEADNWPGHIGPLAGPEARQAAKQAWQAWQAWQATLAEQRYVLH
;
A
#
# COMPACT_ATOMS: atom_id res chain seq x y z
N MET A 1 77.96 -8.79 0.22
CA MET A 1 77.59 -7.41 0.60
C MET A 1 76.18 -7.11 0.07
N PRO A 2 75.36 -6.36 0.83
CA PRO A 2 73.92 -6.60 0.99
C PRO A 2 73.05 -5.62 0.19
N PHE A 3 71.80 -5.96 -0.16
CA PHE A 3 70.69 -4.99 -0.16
C PHE A 3 69.32 -5.67 -0.13
N ARG A 4 68.89 -5.87 1.11
CA ARG A 4 67.52 -5.80 1.67
C ARG A 4 66.56 -4.94 0.83
N ARG A 5 65.40 -5.49 0.43
CA ARG A 5 64.19 -4.71 0.18
C ARG A 5 62.99 -5.38 0.83
N LEU A 6 62.57 -4.79 1.95
CA LEU A 6 61.27 -4.98 2.58
C LEU A 6 60.17 -4.71 1.55
N PHE A 7 59.23 -5.63 1.39
CA PHE A 7 57.92 -5.32 0.85
C PHE A 7 56.98 -5.03 2.02
N LEU A 8 56.61 -3.75 2.19
CA LEU A 8 55.47 -3.35 3.01
C LEU A 8 54.20 -3.77 2.28
N ALA A 9 53.44 -4.68 2.87
CA ALA A 9 52.07 -4.96 2.47
C ALA A 9 51.16 -3.84 3.01
N VAL A 10 50.72 -2.95 2.12
CA VAL A 10 49.64 -1.99 2.41
C VAL A 10 48.31 -2.73 2.25
N LEU A 11 47.75 -3.18 3.36
CA LEU A 11 46.37 -3.68 3.44
C LEU A 11 45.42 -2.48 3.38
N LEU A 12 44.94 -2.17 2.17
CA LEU A 12 43.78 -1.29 1.96
C LEU A 12 42.53 -2.03 2.46
N LEU A 13 42.17 -1.79 3.72
CA LEU A 13 40.85 -2.09 4.26
C LEU A 13 39.85 -1.11 3.66
N THR A 14 39.40 -1.35 2.43
CA THR A 14 38.18 -0.74 1.91
C THR A 14 36.99 -1.40 2.61
N GLY A 15 36.59 -0.80 3.73
CA GLY A 15 35.29 -1.06 4.33
C GLY A 15 34.18 -0.67 3.36
N LEU A 16 33.62 -1.65 2.66
CA LEU A 16 32.35 -1.50 1.95
C LEU A 16 31.26 -1.28 3.00
N ALA A 17 30.98 -0.01 3.29
CA ALA A 17 29.75 0.38 3.95
C ALA A 17 28.59 -0.01 3.02
N THR A 18 28.11 -1.24 3.19
CA THR A 18 26.91 -1.73 2.54
C THR A 18 25.77 -1.06 3.29
N GLY A 19 25.35 0.12 2.83
CA GLY A 19 24.10 0.72 3.26
C GLY A 19 22.99 -0.26 2.86
N ALA A 20 22.50 -1.04 3.82
CA ALA A 20 21.32 -1.85 3.61
C ALA A 20 20.18 -0.89 3.26
N ALA A 21 19.78 -0.86 1.99
CA ALA A 21 18.55 -0.22 1.59
C ALA A 21 17.43 -0.93 2.36
N THR A 22 16.94 -0.30 3.41
CA THR A 22 15.73 -0.76 4.10
C THR A 22 14.63 -0.85 3.04
N ALA A 23 14.08 -2.04 2.85
CA ALA A 23 12.96 -2.23 1.94
C ALA A 23 11.86 -1.21 2.31
N ALA A 24 11.43 -0.42 1.34
CA ALA A 24 10.38 0.57 1.54
C ALA A 24 9.12 -0.12 2.10
N SER A 25 8.42 0.54 3.02
CA SER A 25 7.13 0.02 3.49
C SER A 25 6.10 0.01 2.34
N LEU A 26 5.01 -0.72 2.52
CA LEU A 26 3.91 -0.70 1.54
C LEU A 26 3.36 0.72 1.42
N GLU A 27 3.21 1.40 2.54
CA GLU A 27 2.73 2.77 2.65
C GLU A 27 3.66 3.74 1.91
N ASP A 28 4.98 3.61 2.06
CA ASP A 28 5.94 4.44 1.32
C ASP A 28 5.87 4.16 -0.19
N SER A 29 5.67 2.90 -0.56
CA SER A 29 5.53 2.50 -1.96
C SER A 29 4.25 3.08 -2.57
N LEU A 30 3.13 3.05 -1.85
CA LEU A 30 1.85 3.64 -2.26
C LEU A 30 1.89 5.16 -2.27
N LEU A 31 2.62 5.78 -1.36
CA LEU A 31 2.81 7.23 -1.31
C LEU A 31 3.57 7.73 -2.54
N ALA A 32 4.59 7.00 -2.96
CA ALA A 32 5.39 7.31 -4.15
C ALA A 32 4.75 6.84 -5.47
N TYR A 33 3.66 6.08 -5.41
CA TYR A 33 3.03 5.48 -6.59
C TYR A 33 2.35 6.55 -7.45
N GLU A 34 2.81 6.68 -8.70
CA GLU A 34 2.24 7.61 -9.67
C GLU A 34 0.98 7.05 -10.33
N GLY A 35 0.11 7.94 -10.82
CA GLY A 35 -1.09 7.56 -11.54
C GLY A 35 -2.15 8.64 -11.50
N ARG A 36 -3.27 8.42 -12.18
CA ARG A 36 -4.35 9.39 -12.29
C ARG A 36 -5.70 8.75 -12.04
N PHE A 37 -6.57 9.48 -11.37
CA PHE A 37 -7.99 9.17 -11.31
C PHE A 37 -8.70 9.90 -12.45
N GLU A 38 -9.46 9.15 -13.25
CA GLU A 38 -10.20 9.66 -14.39
C GLU A 38 -11.68 9.27 -14.24
N TRP A 39 -12.59 10.22 -14.45
CA TRP A 39 -14.02 9.95 -14.39
C TRP A 39 -14.43 9.02 -15.54
N ASN A 40 -15.10 7.92 -15.21
CA ASN A 40 -15.69 7.02 -16.18
C ASN A 40 -17.22 7.17 -16.17
N ALA A 41 -17.77 7.70 -17.26
CA ALA A 41 -19.20 8.00 -17.38
C ALA A 41 -20.07 6.73 -17.36
N GLU A 42 -19.59 5.62 -17.91
CA GLU A 42 -20.35 4.35 -17.97
C GLU A 42 -20.50 3.72 -16.59
N ARG A 43 -19.45 3.80 -15.77
CA ARG A 43 -19.43 3.27 -14.40
C ARG A 43 -19.92 4.27 -13.36
N GLN A 44 -20.07 5.53 -13.74
CA GLN A 44 -20.36 6.64 -12.84
C GLN A 44 -19.40 6.67 -11.62
N ASP A 45 -18.12 6.33 -11.86
CA ASP A 45 -17.08 6.22 -10.83
C ASP A 45 -15.74 6.72 -11.41
N TYR A 46 -14.80 7.06 -10.53
CA TYR A 46 -13.42 7.34 -10.91
C TYR A 46 -12.63 6.04 -11.05
N ILE A 47 -11.91 5.89 -12.16
CA ILE A 47 -11.02 4.77 -12.42
C ILE A 47 -9.58 5.24 -12.26
N PHE A 48 -8.77 4.41 -11.60
CA PHE A 48 -7.33 4.63 -11.50
C PHE A 48 -6.62 4.13 -12.76
N SER A 49 -5.78 4.97 -13.38
CA SER A 49 -5.23 4.75 -14.71
C SER A 49 -4.21 3.61 -14.82
N ASP A 50 -3.54 3.25 -13.72
CA ASP A 50 -2.46 2.25 -13.71
C ASP A 50 -2.74 1.07 -12.77
N ARG A 51 -3.84 0.37 -13.03
CA ARG A 51 -4.24 -0.81 -12.25
C ARG A 51 -3.22 -1.96 -12.33
N PRO A 52 -2.66 -2.31 -13.51
CA PRO A 52 -1.72 -3.44 -13.60
C PRO A 52 -0.42 -3.22 -12.81
N GLY A 53 0.11 -1.99 -12.79
CA GLY A 53 1.31 -1.71 -11.98
C GLY A 53 1.02 -1.78 -10.48
N LEU A 54 -0.18 -1.35 -10.06
CA LEU A 54 -0.60 -1.44 -8.66
C LEU A 54 -0.80 -2.90 -8.22
N ASP A 55 -1.29 -3.78 -9.10
CA ASP A 55 -1.37 -5.22 -8.82
C ASP A 55 0.03 -5.83 -8.63
N GLY A 56 1.00 -5.44 -9.47
CA GLY A 56 2.39 -5.87 -9.34
C GLY A 56 3.05 -5.44 -8.03
N LEU A 57 2.65 -4.28 -7.48
CA LEU A 57 3.10 -3.83 -6.16
C LEU A 57 2.57 -4.72 -5.01
N LEU A 58 1.37 -5.28 -5.17
CA LEU A 58 0.66 -6.00 -4.11
C LEU A 58 0.95 -7.51 -4.08
N ASP A 59 1.35 -8.11 -5.21
CA ASP A 59 1.57 -9.57 -5.34
C ASP A 59 2.54 -10.19 -4.29
N PRO A 60 3.64 -9.53 -3.87
CA PRO A 60 4.54 -10.07 -2.85
C PRO A 60 3.94 -10.09 -1.43
N LEU A 61 2.83 -9.38 -1.20
CA LEU A 61 2.30 -9.09 0.11
C LEU A 61 0.98 -9.87 0.25
N ARG A 62 0.98 -11.05 0.91
CA ARG A 62 -0.22 -11.93 0.88
C ARG A 62 -0.86 -12.32 2.20
N LYS A 63 -0.26 -12.04 3.37
CA LYS A 63 -0.91 -12.37 4.66
C LYS A 63 -1.39 -11.17 5.46
N ASP A 64 -0.63 -10.07 5.46
CA ASP A 64 -0.93 -8.90 6.31
C ASP A 64 -1.32 -7.65 5.53
N THR A 65 -1.33 -7.73 4.20
CA THR A 65 -1.57 -6.61 3.27
C THR A 65 -2.93 -6.01 3.48
N LEU A 66 -3.95 -6.84 3.67
CA LEU A 66 -5.32 -6.39 3.84
C LEU A 66 -5.48 -5.57 5.14
N ALA A 67 -4.86 -6.01 6.23
CA ALA A 67 -4.86 -5.25 7.49
C ALA A 67 -4.13 -3.91 7.34
N LYS A 68 -2.92 -3.92 6.75
CA LYS A 68 -2.13 -2.70 6.51
C LYS A 68 -2.87 -1.70 5.61
N LEU A 69 -3.45 -2.17 4.51
CA LEU A 69 -4.21 -1.34 3.59
C LEU A 69 -5.43 -0.71 4.27
N VAL A 70 -6.12 -1.45 5.14
CA VAL A 70 -7.23 -0.90 5.95
C VAL A 70 -6.72 0.13 6.96
N ASP A 71 -5.62 -0.16 7.62
CA ASP A 71 -5.05 0.72 8.64
C ASP A 71 -4.59 2.07 8.08
N CYS A 72 -4.21 2.15 6.81
CA CYS A 72 -3.77 3.41 6.19
C CYS A 72 -4.86 4.19 5.45
N ILE A 73 -6.13 3.74 5.42
CA ILE A 73 -7.22 4.44 4.70
C ILE A 73 -7.43 5.88 5.20
N ASP A 74 -7.19 6.16 6.48
CA ASP A 74 -7.35 7.49 7.08
C ASP A 74 -6.12 8.41 6.93
N ASP A 75 -5.00 7.90 6.39
CA ASP A 75 -3.75 8.65 6.29
C ASP A 75 -3.88 9.89 5.39
N PRO A 76 -3.59 11.10 5.91
CA PRO A 76 -3.78 12.37 5.20
C PRO A 76 -2.58 12.77 4.32
N ARG A 77 -1.44 12.06 4.36
CA ARG A 77 -0.26 12.41 3.57
C ARG A 77 -0.60 12.46 2.08
N SER A 78 0.00 13.37 1.33
CA SER A 78 -0.25 13.50 -0.12
C SER A 78 0.54 12.44 -0.90
N ALA A 79 -0.14 11.67 -1.72
CA ALA A 79 0.46 10.69 -2.62
C ALA A 79 0.87 11.32 -3.96
N ALA A 80 1.75 10.66 -4.71
CA ALA A 80 2.13 11.08 -6.06
C ALA A 80 0.99 10.91 -7.09
N ALA A 81 0.04 10.02 -6.83
CA ALA A 81 -1.17 9.88 -7.62
C ALA A 81 -2.05 11.15 -7.58
N THR A 82 -2.72 11.46 -8.69
CA THR A 82 -3.46 12.71 -8.84
C THR A 82 -4.89 12.56 -9.33
N LEU A 83 -5.74 13.53 -9.00
CA LEU A 83 -7.03 13.80 -9.64
C LEU A 83 -7.00 15.25 -10.12
N ASP A 84 -7.27 15.49 -11.40
CA ASP A 84 -7.20 16.82 -12.02
C ASP A 84 -5.88 17.57 -11.72
N GLY A 85 -4.77 16.82 -11.71
CA GLY A 85 -3.43 17.33 -11.40
C GLY A 85 -3.18 17.65 -9.92
N LYS A 86 -4.14 17.41 -9.03
CA LYS A 86 -3.99 17.58 -7.58
C LYS A 86 -3.67 16.24 -6.90
N PRO A 87 -2.69 16.20 -5.98
CA PRO A 87 -2.40 15.00 -5.20
C PRO A 87 -3.64 14.49 -4.44
N VAL A 88 -3.88 13.19 -4.49
CA VAL A 88 -4.83 12.53 -3.57
C VAL A 88 -4.13 12.19 -2.25
N SER A 89 -4.90 11.78 -1.23
CA SER A 89 -4.28 11.31 0.01
C SER A 89 -3.76 9.87 -0.12
N LEU A 90 -2.78 9.49 0.69
CA LEU A 90 -2.33 8.12 0.83
C LEU A 90 -3.49 7.20 1.19
N GLY A 91 -4.41 7.67 2.05
CA GLY A 91 -5.64 6.94 2.36
C GLY A 91 -6.48 6.51 1.15
N VAL A 92 -6.57 7.38 0.13
CA VAL A 92 -7.24 7.03 -1.13
C VAL A 92 -6.47 5.94 -1.87
N MET A 93 -5.15 5.99 -1.90
CA MET A 93 -4.31 4.96 -2.52
C MET A 93 -4.38 3.63 -1.78
N CYS A 94 -4.40 3.65 -0.45
CA CYS A 94 -4.60 2.46 0.38
C CYS A 94 -5.93 1.78 0.09
N TYR A 95 -7.01 2.56 0.06
CA TYR A 95 -8.32 2.07 -0.34
C TYR A 95 -8.32 1.52 -1.77
N GLN A 96 -7.62 2.17 -2.70
CA GLN A 96 -7.63 1.73 -4.08
C GLN A 96 -6.88 0.42 -4.29
N ALA A 97 -5.77 0.23 -3.58
CA ALA A 97 -5.09 -1.07 -3.48
C ALA A 97 -5.97 -2.14 -2.80
N LEU A 98 -6.71 -1.74 -1.76
CA LEU A 98 -7.62 -2.65 -1.04
C LEU A 98 -8.71 -3.19 -1.97
N ARG A 99 -9.34 -2.35 -2.80
CA ARG A 99 -10.35 -2.78 -3.78
C ARG A 99 -9.82 -3.78 -4.82
N GLN A 100 -8.51 -3.81 -5.07
CA GLN A 100 -7.90 -4.78 -5.99
C GLN A 100 -7.69 -6.13 -5.31
N THR A 101 -7.48 -6.12 -3.99
CA THR A 101 -7.17 -7.31 -3.19
C THR A 101 -8.43 -7.96 -2.61
N ALA A 102 -9.42 -7.14 -2.26
CA ALA A 102 -10.64 -7.57 -1.58
C ALA A 102 -11.87 -7.05 -2.30
N TYR A 103 -12.79 -7.97 -2.59
CA TYR A 103 -14.09 -7.67 -3.15
C TYR A 103 -15.15 -7.79 -2.06
N VAL A 104 -15.98 -6.76 -1.93
CA VAL A 104 -17.19 -6.76 -1.09
C VAL A 104 -18.38 -6.54 -2.01
N GLU A 105 -19.26 -7.53 -2.10
CA GLU A 105 -20.50 -7.47 -2.87
C GLU A 105 -21.60 -6.88 -1.98
N ALA A 106 -21.73 -5.55 -1.97
CA ALA A 106 -22.79 -4.86 -1.24
C ALA A 106 -23.14 -3.52 -1.91
N ASP A 107 -24.44 -3.30 -2.14
CA ASP A 107 -24.96 -2.01 -2.53
C ASP A 107 -24.73 -0.98 -1.41
N ASN A 108 -24.26 0.21 -1.75
CA ASN A 108 -24.00 1.30 -0.80
C ASN A 108 -23.07 0.92 0.36
N TRP A 109 -22.05 0.09 0.10
CA TRP A 109 -21.07 -0.31 1.11
C TRP A 109 -20.42 0.92 1.79
N PRO A 110 -20.55 1.10 3.13
CA PRO A 110 -19.99 2.26 3.84
C PRO A 110 -18.46 2.33 3.83
N GLY A 111 -17.78 1.24 3.45
CA GLY A 111 -16.33 1.24 3.24
C GLY A 111 -15.89 1.74 1.87
N HIS A 112 -16.83 2.14 0.99
CA HIS A 112 -16.51 2.71 -0.31
C HIS A 112 -16.20 4.21 -0.21
N ILE A 113 -15.07 4.63 -0.78
CA ILE A 113 -14.70 6.05 -0.90
C ILE A 113 -14.24 6.39 -2.31
N GLY A 114 -14.42 7.65 -2.71
CA GLY A 114 -13.87 8.19 -3.96
C GLY A 114 -12.54 8.93 -3.75
N PRO A 115 -11.87 9.36 -4.84
CA PRO A 115 -10.60 10.08 -4.76
C PRO A 115 -10.69 11.47 -4.11
N LEU A 116 -11.90 12.01 -3.97
CA LEU A 116 -12.19 13.28 -3.28
C LEU A 116 -12.58 13.11 -1.79
N ALA A 117 -12.50 11.89 -1.24
CA ALA A 117 -12.94 11.62 0.12
C ALA A 117 -12.18 12.45 1.15
N GLY A 118 -12.92 13.24 1.92
CA GLY A 118 -12.39 14.01 3.05
C GLY A 118 -12.01 13.12 4.25
N PRO A 119 -11.35 13.70 5.28
CA PRO A 119 -10.89 12.95 6.45
C PRO A 119 -11.97 12.11 7.14
N GLU A 120 -13.17 12.65 7.33
CA GLU A 120 -14.28 11.94 7.97
C GLU A 120 -14.75 10.73 7.16
N ALA A 121 -14.88 10.87 5.84
CA ALA A 121 -15.27 9.77 4.96
C ALA A 121 -14.21 8.65 4.97
N ARG A 122 -12.93 9.01 4.99
CA ARG A 122 -11.84 8.03 5.09
C ARG A 122 -11.83 7.31 6.44
N GLN A 123 -12.05 8.02 7.54
CA GLN A 123 -12.18 7.43 8.87
C GLN A 123 -13.35 6.44 8.95
N ALA A 124 -14.53 6.83 8.43
CA ALA A 124 -15.70 5.97 8.39
C ALA A 124 -15.44 4.71 7.54
N ALA A 125 -14.75 4.86 6.41
CA ALA A 125 -14.40 3.73 5.56
C ALA A 125 -13.45 2.75 6.26
N LYS A 126 -12.41 3.24 6.94
CA LYS A 126 -11.52 2.41 7.77
C LYS A 126 -12.31 1.59 8.79
N GLN A 127 -13.20 2.23 9.53
CA GLN A 127 -14.04 1.56 10.53
C GLN A 127 -14.94 0.49 9.91
N ALA A 128 -15.56 0.76 8.76
CA ALA A 128 -16.38 -0.21 8.05
C ALA A 128 -15.58 -1.45 7.61
N TRP A 129 -14.36 -1.25 7.11
CA TRP A 129 -13.48 -2.34 6.74
C TRP A 129 -12.97 -3.15 7.94
N GLN A 130 -12.63 -2.50 9.05
CA GLN A 130 -12.25 -3.18 10.28
C GLN A 130 -13.40 -4.03 10.84
N ALA A 131 -14.62 -3.49 10.82
CA ALA A 131 -15.82 -4.24 11.23
C ALA A 131 -16.07 -5.45 10.33
N TRP A 132 -15.89 -5.31 9.00
CA TRP A 132 -15.99 -6.42 8.06
C TRP A 132 -14.95 -7.51 8.33
N GLN A 133 -13.69 -7.14 8.59
CA GLN A 133 -12.62 -8.10 8.95
C GLN A 133 -12.96 -8.86 10.24
N ALA A 134 -13.43 -8.15 11.27
CA ALA A 134 -13.84 -8.78 12.52
C ALA A 134 -15.01 -9.75 12.31
N TRP A 135 -16.00 -9.38 11.50
CA TRP A 135 -17.12 -10.25 11.15
C TRP A 135 -16.65 -11.52 10.41
N GLN A 136 -15.75 -11.38 9.42
CA GLN A 136 -15.17 -12.53 8.71
C GLN A 136 -14.44 -13.50 9.66
N ALA A 137 -13.67 -12.97 10.62
CA ALA A 137 -12.98 -13.79 11.62
C ALA A 137 -13.98 -14.61 12.46
N THR A 138 -15.06 -13.98 12.93
CA THR A 138 -16.10 -14.70 13.71
C THR A 138 -16.79 -15.82 12.91
N LEU A 139 -17.05 -15.62 11.61
CA LEU A 139 -17.62 -16.66 10.76
C LEU A 139 -16.64 -17.83 10.55
N ALA A 140 -15.35 -17.53 10.38
CA ALA A 140 -14.32 -18.56 10.21
C ALA A 140 -14.21 -19.44 11.46
N GLU A 141 -14.27 -18.85 12.65
CA GLU A 141 -14.26 -19.58 13.92
C GLU A 141 -15.49 -20.49 14.07
N GLN A 142 -16.70 -19.99 13.76
CA GLN A 142 -17.93 -20.79 13.82
C GLN A 142 -17.88 -21.99 12.87
N ARG A 143 -17.30 -21.83 11.67
CA ARG A 143 -17.13 -22.92 10.71
C ARG A 143 -16.18 -24.00 11.21
N TYR A 144 -15.16 -23.64 11.99
CA TYR A 144 -14.17 -24.59 12.52
C TYR A 144 -14.72 -25.44 13.69
N VAL A 145 -15.70 -24.92 14.44
CA VAL A 145 -16.33 -25.64 15.57
C VAL A 145 -17.38 -26.66 15.11
N LEU A 146 -17.91 -26.51 13.90
CA LEU A 146 -18.98 -27.36 13.34
C LEU A 146 -18.45 -28.55 12.49
N HIS A 147 -17.14 -28.78 12.47
CA HIS A 147 -16.47 -29.90 11.81
C HIS A 147 -15.68 -30.74 12.82
#